data_AF-A0A3R8YXH9-F1
#
_entry.id   AF-A0A3R8YXH9-F1
#
_cell.length_a   1.000
_cell.length_b   1.000
_cell.length_c   1.000
_cell.angle_alpha   90.00
_cell.angle_beta   90.00
_cell.angle_gamma   90.00
#
_symmetry.space_group_name_H-M   'P 1'
#
loop_
_entity.id
_entity.type
_entity.pdbx_description
1 polymer ?
#
loop_
_entity_poly.entity_id
_entity_poly.type
_entity_poly.pdbx_seq_one_letter_code
_entity_poly.pdbx_strand_id
1 'polypeptide(L)'
;MAWIYQQSTENLYPDSEYIDRGYSGVLTNKNNPDRQQVRGMEPIPRGKWRITQRTHTKGPMTIVLRQITGETFGRTGCRIHGERIGKPAGFASQGCIILRSATRDRIWSSHDKELEVIR
;
A
#
# COMPACT_ATOMS: atom_id res chain seq x y z
N MET A 1 2.67 3.79 17.11
CA MET A 1 2.32 2.38 16.84
C MET A 1 2.54 2.09 15.35
N ALA A 2 2.51 0.84 14.90
CA ALA A 2 2.86 0.49 13.51
C ALA A 2 1.68 -0.20 12.81
N TRP A 3 1.36 0.28 11.61
CA TRP A 3 0.37 -0.37 10.75
C TRP A 3 0.98 -1.64 10.16
N ILE A 4 0.21 -2.72 10.04
CA ILE A 4 0.63 -3.94 9.35
C ILE A 4 -0.26 -4.14 8.13
N TYR A 5 0.37 -4.24 6.95
CA TYR A 5 -0.31 -4.64 5.72
C TYR A 5 0.16 -6.03 5.30
N GLN A 6 -0.79 -6.96 5.22
CA GLN A 6 -0.55 -8.32 4.79
C GLN A 6 -0.83 -8.46 3.30
N GLN A 7 0.21 -8.61 2.50
CA GLN A 7 0.14 -8.52 1.05
C GLN A 7 -0.71 -9.63 0.41
N SER A 8 -0.62 -10.86 0.93
CA SER A 8 -1.32 -12.05 0.42
C SER A 8 -2.80 -12.09 0.74
N THR A 9 -3.21 -11.55 1.90
CA THR A 9 -4.59 -11.57 2.38
C THR A 9 -5.31 -10.23 2.22
N GLU A 10 -4.58 -9.19 1.80
CA GLU A 10 -5.06 -7.82 1.64
C GLU A 10 -5.40 -7.09 2.95
N ASN A 11 -5.24 -7.77 4.09
CA ASN A 11 -5.67 -7.27 5.38
C ASN A 11 -4.76 -6.16 5.88
N LEU A 12 -5.37 -5.15 6.48
CA LEU A 12 -4.70 -4.07 7.18
C LEU A 12 -5.04 -4.14 8.67
N TYR A 13 -4.02 -4.02 9.51
CA TYR A 13 -4.14 -4.08 10.97
C TYR A 13 -3.44 -2.88 11.62
N PRO A 14 -4.15 -1.99 12.32
CA PRO A 14 -3.56 -1.20 13.41
C PRO A 14 -3.40 -2.09 14.66
N ASP A 15 -2.19 -2.22 15.18
CA ASP A 15 -1.94 -2.85 16.50
C ASP A 15 -2.60 -4.23 16.71
N SER A 16 -2.68 -5.03 15.63
CA SER A 16 -3.25 -6.39 15.57
C SER A 16 -4.78 -6.49 15.49
N GLU A 17 -5.52 -5.39 15.43
CA GLU A 17 -6.97 -5.41 15.15
C GLU A 17 -7.21 -5.31 13.63
N TYR A 18 -8.05 -6.16 13.06
CA TYR A 18 -8.39 -6.06 11.63
C TYR A 18 -9.28 -4.83 11.37
N ILE A 19 -8.89 -3.97 10.42
CA ILE A 19 -9.67 -2.75 10.11
C ILE A 19 -10.30 -2.73 8.72
N ASP A 20 -9.60 -3.22 7.71
CA ASP A 20 -10.00 -3.10 6.31
C ASP A 20 -9.17 -4.03 5.41
N ARG A 21 -9.59 -4.14 4.15
CA ARG A 21 -8.85 -4.77 3.05
C ARG A 21 -8.55 -3.77 1.94
N GLY A 22 -7.37 -3.93 1.36
CA GLY A 22 -6.91 -3.17 0.20
C GLY A 22 -6.47 -4.06 -0.94
N TYR A 23 -5.60 -3.57 -1.81
CA TYR A 23 -4.81 -4.46 -2.66
C TYR A 23 -3.53 -3.78 -3.12
N SER A 24 -2.59 -4.57 -3.62
CA SER A 24 -1.41 -4.09 -4.29
C SER A 24 -1.08 -4.96 -5.50
N GLY A 25 -0.49 -4.36 -6.53
CA GLY A 25 -0.26 -5.01 -7.82
C GLY A 25 -1.53 -5.17 -8.66
N VAL A 26 -1.35 -5.73 -9.84
CA VAL A 26 -2.40 -5.84 -10.85
C VAL A 26 -2.26 -7.14 -11.66
N LEU A 27 -3.35 -7.52 -12.32
CA LEU A 27 -3.46 -8.75 -13.11
C LEU A 27 -3.06 -9.96 -12.25
N THR A 28 -2.27 -10.87 -12.81
CA THR A 28 -1.82 -12.12 -12.16
C THR A 28 -0.80 -11.91 -11.05
N ASN A 29 -0.31 -10.68 -10.84
CA ASN A 29 0.65 -10.34 -9.79
C ASN A 29 -0.03 -9.72 -8.56
N LYS A 30 -1.31 -9.35 -8.68
CA LYS A 30 -2.08 -8.73 -7.62
C LYS A 30 -2.02 -9.58 -6.35
N ASN A 31 -1.59 -8.95 -5.25
CA ASN A 31 -1.51 -9.56 -3.92
C ASN A 31 -0.66 -10.83 -3.84
N ASN A 32 0.24 -11.05 -4.82
CA ASN A 32 1.13 -12.20 -4.84
C ASN A 32 2.53 -11.80 -4.33
N PRO A 33 2.90 -12.15 -3.08
CA PRO A 33 4.19 -11.76 -2.52
C PRO A 33 5.39 -12.33 -3.27
N ASP A 34 5.19 -13.43 -4.01
CA ASP A 34 6.23 -14.08 -4.82
C ASP A 34 6.42 -13.38 -6.17
N ARG A 35 5.67 -12.30 -6.43
CA ARG A 35 5.72 -11.47 -7.64
C ARG A 35 6.08 -10.01 -7.34
N GLN A 36 6.53 -9.70 -6.12
CA GLN A 36 6.94 -8.35 -5.70
C GLN A 36 8.12 -7.77 -6.52
N GLN A 37 8.85 -8.61 -7.25
CA GLN A 37 9.95 -8.25 -8.17
C GLN A 37 9.49 -7.92 -9.60
N VAL A 38 8.21 -8.12 -9.95
CA VAL A 38 7.70 -7.97 -11.33
C VAL A 38 7.40 -6.51 -11.65
N ARG A 39 8.40 -5.80 -12.17
CA ARG A 39 8.34 -4.36 -12.42
C ARG A 39 7.11 -3.92 -13.22
N GLY A 40 6.36 -2.96 -12.67
CA GLY A 40 5.22 -2.30 -13.30
C GLY A 40 3.86 -2.92 -12.99
N MET A 41 3.83 -4.15 -12.47
CA MET A 41 2.59 -4.86 -12.09
C MET A 41 2.64 -5.50 -10.71
N GLU A 42 3.79 -5.41 -10.05
CA GLU A 42 4.08 -5.98 -8.75
C GLU A 42 3.18 -5.43 -7.65
N PRO A 43 2.95 -6.22 -6.59
CA PRO A 43 2.50 -5.70 -5.33
C PRO A 43 3.68 -5.04 -4.57
N ILE A 44 3.36 -4.18 -3.60
CA ILE A 44 4.36 -3.41 -2.83
C ILE A 44 5.36 -4.34 -2.13
N PRO A 45 6.68 -4.11 -2.23
CA PRO A 45 7.65 -4.99 -1.60
C PRO A 45 7.51 -5.07 -0.08
N ARG A 46 7.80 -6.26 0.46
CA ARG A 46 7.85 -6.52 1.90
C ARG A 46 8.94 -5.71 2.59
N GLY A 47 8.72 -5.43 3.87
CA GLY A 47 9.64 -4.68 4.73
C GLY A 47 8.97 -3.49 5.42
N LYS A 48 9.75 -2.68 6.11
CA LYS A 48 9.25 -1.50 6.82
C LYS A 48 9.25 -0.29 5.93
N TRP A 49 8.19 0.49 5.99
CA TRP A 49 7.96 1.70 5.23
C TRP A 49 7.61 2.85 6.16
N ARG A 50 8.19 4.02 5.90
CA ARG A 50 7.85 5.26 6.57
C ARG A 50 6.67 5.92 5.87
N ILE A 51 5.66 6.29 6.65
CA ILE A 51 4.56 7.18 6.25
C ILE A 51 5.10 8.62 6.33
N THR A 52 5.27 9.26 5.18
CA THR A 52 6.03 10.52 5.10
C THR A 52 5.15 11.75 4.95
N GLN A 53 4.27 11.79 3.96
CA GLN A 53 3.48 12.97 3.62
C GLN A 53 2.14 12.57 2.99
N ARG A 54 1.17 13.47 3.13
CA ARG A 54 -0.10 13.44 2.40
C ARG A 54 -0.02 14.39 1.21
N THR A 55 -0.43 13.92 0.05
CA THR A 55 -0.43 14.65 -1.22
C THR A 55 -1.73 14.36 -2.00
N HIS A 56 -1.83 14.91 -3.21
CA HIS A 56 -2.91 14.63 -4.17
C HIS A 56 -2.39 14.03 -5.49
N THR A 57 -1.16 13.50 -5.51
CA THR A 57 -0.44 13.10 -6.73
C THR A 57 -1.02 11.88 -7.46
N LYS A 58 -1.84 11.05 -6.79
CA LYS A 58 -2.56 9.91 -7.36
C LYS A 58 -4.06 10.00 -7.08
N GLY A 59 -4.57 11.23 -7.00
CA GLY A 59 -5.93 11.54 -6.59
C GLY A 59 -6.03 11.95 -5.12
N PRO A 60 -7.26 12.18 -4.62
CA PRO A 60 -7.48 12.65 -3.26
C PRO A 60 -6.89 11.73 -2.19
N MET A 61 -6.28 12.33 -1.17
CA MET A 61 -5.76 11.60 -0.01
C MET A 61 -4.72 10.54 -0.40
N THR A 62 -3.63 10.96 -1.03
CA THR A 62 -2.49 10.09 -1.40
C THR A 62 -1.42 10.15 -0.32
N ILE A 63 -1.11 9.03 0.33
CA ILE A 63 -0.04 8.93 1.34
C ILE A 63 1.24 8.43 0.66
N VAL A 64 2.37 9.09 0.90
CA VAL A 64 3.67 8.71 0.34
C VAL A 64 4.43 7.82 1.31
N LEU A 65 4.94 6.69 0.80
CA LEU A 65 5.74 5.73 1.54
C LEU A 65 7.21 5.79 1.12
N ARG A 66 8.12 5.66 2.08
CA ARG A 66 9.56 5.51 1.85
C ARG A 66 10.06 4.24 2.54
N GLN A 67 10.67 3.34 1.79
CA GLN A 67 11.17 2.10 2.38
C GLN A 67 12.29 2.39 3.39
N ILE A 68 12.22 1.72 4.53
CA ILE A 68 13.20 1.74 5.61
C ILE A 68 14.03 0.46 5.57
N THR A 69 13.37 -0.70 5.43
CA THR A 69 14.02 -2.02 5.38
C THR A 69 13.39 -2.91 4.30
N GLY A 70 14.11 -3.95 3.90
CA GLY A 70 13.69 -4.87 2.84
C GLY A 70 14.19 -4.44 1.46
N GLU A 71 13.97 -5.31 0.47
CA GLU A 71 14.39 -5.07 -0.90
C GLU A 71 13.32 -4.29 -1.67
N THR A 72 13.74 -3.22 -2.35
CA THR A 72 12.86 -2.39 -3.19
C THR A 72 12.70 -2.96 -4.59
N PHE A 73 13.57 -3.86 -5.04
CA PHE A 73 13.69 -4.27 -6.45
C PHE A 73 13.88 -3.07 -7.41
N GLY A 74 14.64 -2.06 -6.96
CA GLY A 74 14.91 -0.84 -7.72
C GLY A 74 13.74 0.15 -7.77
N ARG A 75 12.74 -0.04 -6.89
CA ARG A 75 11.54 0.78 -6.85
C ARG A 75 11.69 2.04 -6.01
N THR A 76 11.00 3.07 -6.47
CA THR A 76 10.81 4.33 -5.74
C THR A 76 9.36 4.79 -5.88
N GLY A 77 8.91 5.69 -5.00
CA GLY A 77 7.60 6.33 -5.12
C GLY A 77 6.39 5.43 -4.80
N CYS A 78 6.53 4.43 -3.93
CA CYS A 78 5.38 3.69 -3.43
C CYS A 78 4.46 4.60 -2.60
N ARG A 79 3.15 4.38 -2.72
CA ARG A 79 2.10 5.23 -2.11
C ARG A 79 0.94 4.38 -1.62
N ILE A 80 0.12 4.96 -0.76
CA ILE A 80 -1.23 4.49 -0.45
C ILE A 80 -2.22 5.47 -1.09
N HIS A 81 -3.09 5.01 -1.99
CA HIS A 81 -4.06 5.88 -2.66
C HIS A 81 -5.38 5.18 -2.98
N GLY A 82 -6.32 5.92 -3.57
CA GLY A 82 -7.63 5.40 -3.96
C GLY A 82 -7.62 4.66 -5.30
N GLU A 83 -8.69 3.93 -5.54
CA GLU A 83 -8.99 3.32 -6.83
C GLU A 83 -9.27 4.38 -7.91
N ARG A 84 -9.17 3.99 -9.18
CA ARG A 84 -9.57 4.82 -10.32
C ARG A 84 -11.10 5.01 -10.40
N ILE A 85 -11.52 6.18 -10.85
CA ILE A 85 -12.95 6.56 -11.03
C ILE A 85 -13.33 6.40 -12.50
N GLY A 86 -14.56 5.92 -12.77
CA GLY A 86 -15.09 5.79 -14.14
C GLY A 86 -14.43 4.69 -14.98
N LYS A 87 -13.65 3.80 -14.36
CA LYS A 87 -13.02 2.63 -15.00
C LYS A 87 -13.17 1.41 -14.07
N PRO A 88 -13.07 0.17 -14.58
CA PRO A 88 -13.20 -1.03 -13.74
C PRO A 88 -12.22 -1.04 -12.57
N ALA A 89 -12.66 -1.42 -11.36
CA ALA A 89 -11.77 -1.49 -10.20
C ALA A 89 -10.72 -2.62 -10.35
N GLY A 90 -9.65 -2.56 -9.55
CA GLY A 90 -8.64 -3.61 -9.44
C GLY A 90 -7.36 -3.42 -10.27
N PHE A 91 -7.16 -2.24 -10.88
CA PHE A 91 -6.00 -1.98 -11.74
C PHE A 91 -5.36 -0.60 -11.54
N ALA A 92 -5.63 0.08 -10.43
CA ALA A 92 -4.95 1.34 -10.11
C ALA A 92 -3.54 1.12 -9.53
N SER A 93 -3.23 -0.08 -9.04
CA SER A 93 -1.92 -0.36 -8.46
C SER A 93 -0.88 -0.72 -9.52
N GLN A 94 0.29 -0.12 -9.35
CA GLN A 94 1.55 -0.53 -9.99
C GLN A 94 2.61 -0.58 -8.88
N GLY A 95 2.39 -1.37 -7.82
CA GLY A 95 3.22 -1.41 -6.61
C GLY A 95 2.84 -0.39 -5.51
N CYS A 96 1.64 0.19 -5.59
CA CYS A 96 1.05 1.00 -4.51
C CYS A 96 0.04 0.18 -3.71
N ILE A 97 -0.29 0.60 -2.49
CA ILE A 97 -1.43 0.04 -1.77
C ILE A 97 -2.67 0.84 -2.13
N ILE A 98 -3.74 0.17 -2.54
CA ILE A 98 -5.03 0.77 -2.84
C ILE A 98 -5.96 0.52 -1.67
N LEU A 99 -6.46 1.59 -1.07
CA LEU A 99 -7.38 1.56 0.07
C LEU A 99 -8.56 2.48 -0.15
N ARG A 100 -9.61 2.34 0.66
CA ARG A 100 -10.77 3.25 0.70
C ARG A 100 -10.40 4.58 1.37
N SER A 101 -11.14 5.66 1.09
CA SER A 101 -10.81 7.00 1.63
C SER A 101 -10.77 7.01 3.15
N ALA A 102 -11.81 6.47 3.80
CA ALA A 102 -11.92 6.42 5.26
C ALA A 102 -10.70 5.73 5.91
N THR A 103 -10.17 4.67 5.30
CA THR A 103 -9.01 3.94 5.81
C THR A 103 -7.73 4.75 5.65
N ARG A 104 -7.56 5.44 4.52
CA ARG A 104 -6.44 6.37 4.33
C ARG A 104 -6.49 7.54 5.33
N ASP A 105 -7.69 8.04 5.61
CA ASP A 105 -7.92 9.08 6.62
C ASP A 105 -7.57 8.62 8.03
N ARG A 106 -7.89 7.37 8.38
CA ARG A 106 -7.48 6.75 9.67
C ARG A 106 -5.97 6.59 9.77
N ILE A 107 -5.31 6.06 8.74
CA ILE A 107 -3.85 5.94 8.71
C ILE A 107 -3.21 7.31 8.93
N TRP A 108 -3.64 8.32 8.20
CA TRP A 108 -3.06 9.66 8.31
C TRP A 108 -3.33 10.31 9.67
N SER A 109 -4.56 10.21 10.17
CA SER A 109 -4.98 10.82 11.44
C SER A 109 -4.42 10.11 12.67
N SER A 110 -3.95 8.85 12.54
CA SER A 110 -3.25 8.14 13.63
C SER A 110 -1.94 8.82 14.04
N HIS A 111 -1.35 9.63 13.15
CA HIS A 111 0.00 10.20 13.26
C HIS A 111 1.13 9.16 13.33
N ASP A 112 0.82 7.87 13.21
CA ASP A 112 1.82 6.80 13.10
C ASP A 112 2.71 7.02 11.88
N LYS A 113 3.98 6.70 12.06
CA LYS A 113 5.02 6.96 11.06
C LYS A 113 5.44 5.72 10.30
N GLU A 114 4.96 4.55 10.69
CA GLU A 114 5.45 3.28 10.17
C GLU A 114 4.33 2.36 9.70
N LEU A 115 4.63 1.68 8.61
CA LEU A 115 3.87 0.60 8.01
C LEU A 115 4.83 -0.57 7.79
N GLU A 116 4.50 -1.74 8.33
CA GLU A 116 5.19 -2.99 8.04
C GLU A 116 4.40 -3.78 7.00
N VAL A 117 5.06 -4.11 5.89
CA VAL A 117 4.49 -4.96 4.84
C VAL A 117 5.02 -6.38 5.05
N ILE A 118 4.11 -7.28 5.39
CA ILE A 118 4.39 -8.70 5.61
C ILE A 118 3.79 -9.55 4.47
N ARG A 119 4.08 -10.86 4.48
CA ARG A 119 3.55 -11.79 3.48
C ARG A 119 2.04 -11.90 3.57
#